data_AF-A0A7L4NBB0-F1
#
_entry.id   AF-A0A7L4NBB0-F1
#
_cell.length_a   1.000
_cell.length_b   1.000
_cell.length_c   1.000
_cell.angle_alpha   90.00
_cell.angle_beta   90.00
_cell.angle_gamma   90.00
#
_symmetry.space_group_name_H-M   'P 1'
#
loop_
_entity.id
_entity.type
_entity.pdbx_description
1 polymer ?
#
loop_
_entity_poly.entity_id
_entity_poly.type
_entity_poly.pdbx_seq_one_letter_code
_entity_poly.pdbx_strand_id
1 'polypeptide(L)'
;CFSSAQCLWCYTNKTCIDYPVRSILPASSLCSLSDARWGVCWINFEAFIIAIAVVSGLILVSMTVCCCYCCYCRRRSRSRADEEEERLARKREERRLQSHQR
;
A
#
# COMPACT_ATOMS: atom_id res chain seq x y z
N CYS A 1 -23.34 -13.79 16.41
CA CYS A 1 -22.75 -12.43 16.32
C CYS A 1 -23.63 -11.47 17.10
N PHE A 2 -23.10 -10.79 18.12
CA PHE A 2 -23.87 -9.84 18.92
C PHE A 2 -23.82 -8.47 18.25
N SER A 3 -24.99 -7.88 18.00
CA SER A 3 -25.13 -6.64 17.22
C SER A 3 -24.96 -5.37 18.06
N SER A 4 -24.84 -5.48 19.38
CA SER A 4 -24.64 -4.34 20.26
C SER A 4 -23.18 -4.30 20.67
N ALA A 5 -22.46 -3.26 20.28
CA ALA A 5 -21.03 -3.04 20.55
C ALA A 5 -20.72 -2.76 22.04
N GLN A 6 -21.53 -3.31 22.94
CA GLN A 6 -21.52 -2.98 24.35
C GLN A 6 -21.37 -4.21 25.25
N CYS A 7 -20.96 -5.37 24.75
CA CYS A 7 -20.86 -6.57 25.60
C CYS A 7 -19.57 -7.35 25.34
N LEU A 8 -18.80 -7.61 26.40
CA LEU A 8 -17.66 -8.52 26.42
C LEU A 8 -18.13 -9.91 26.88
N TRP A 9 -17.94 -10.93 26.05
CA TRP A 9 -18.31 -12.31 26.38
C TRP A 9 -17.13 -13.04 27.05
N CYS A 10 -17.35 -13.55 28.27
CA CYS A 10 -16.36 -14.34 29.01
C CYS A 10 -16.71 -15.83 28.98
N TYR A 11 -15.85 -16.67 28.39
CA TYR A 11 -16.09 -18.12 28.33
C TYR A 11 -15.96 -18.81 29.69
N THR A 12 -15.10 -18.31 30.57
CA THR A 12 -14.86 -18.89 31.89
C THR A 12 -16.12 -18.86 32.76
N ASN A 13 -16.87 -17.77 32.73
CA ASN A 13 -18.05 -17.57 33.59
C ASN A 13 -19.38 -17.64 32.82
N LYS A 14 -19.34 -17.75 31.48
CA LYS A 14 -20.52 -17.72 30.59
C LYS A 14 -21.41 -16.50 30.80
N THR A 15 -20.79 -15.36 31.12
CA THR A 15 -21.49 -14.10 31.39
C THR A 15 -21.12 -13.04 30.35
N CYS A 16 -22.09 -12.15 30.14
CA CYS A 16 -22.03 -11.04 29.22
C CYS A 16 -21.81 -9.78 30.05
N ILE A 17 -20.65 -9.15 29.92
CA ILE A 17 -20.28 -7.97 30.71
C ILE A 17 -20.46 -6.73 29.85
N ASP A 18 -21.29 -5.78 30.30
CA ASP A 18 -21.49 -4.54 29.57
C ASP A 18 -20.19 -3.71 29.49
N TYR A 19 -19.85 -3.29 28.28
CA TYR A 19 -18.71 -2.48 27.86
C TYR A 19 -19.27 -1.22 27.16
N PRO A 20 -18.70 -0.01 27.30
CA PRO A 20 -17.55 0.37 28.11
C PRO A 20 -18.05 1.04 29.40
N VAL A 21 -17.26 0.99 30.48
CA VAL A 21 -17.47 2.03 31.51
C VAL A 21 -16.23 2.85 31.79
N ARG A 22 -14.99 2.30 31.81
CA ARG A 22 -13.82 3.12 32.20
C ARG A 22 -12.45 2.79 31.57
N SER A 23 -12.28 1.64 30.89
CA SER A 23 -10.94 1.22 30.40
C SER A 23 -11.02 0.41 29.10
N ILE A 24 -10.07 0.66 28.18
CA ILE A 24 -9.92 -0.03 26.88
C ILE A 24 -9.63 -1.54 27.05
N LEU A 25 -9.06 -1.92 28.20
CA LEU A 25 -8.74 -3.30 28.56
C LEU A 25 -9.44 -3.63 29.89
N PRO A 26 -10.31 -4.65 29.95
CA PRO A 26 -10.90 -5.11 31.20
C PRO A 26 -9.79 -5.67 32.10
N ALA A 27 -9.90 -5.42 33.42
CA ALA A 27 -8.96 -5.97 34.38
C ALA A 27 -9.01 -7.51 34.36
N SER A 28 -7.84 -8.15 34.43
CA SER A 28 -7.65 -9.62 34.44
C SER A 28 -8.36 -10.32 35.60
N SER A 29 -8.83 -9.57 36.60
CA SER A 29 -9.65 -10.08 37.69
C SER A 29 -11.09 -10.40 37.30
N LEU A 30 -11.62 -9.84 36.20
CA LEU A 30 -13.00 -10.11 35.75
C LEU A 30 -13.09 -11.23 34.71
N CYS A 31 -12.10 -11.37 33.85
CA CYS A 31 -11.96 -12.47 32.90
C CYS A 31 -10.49 -12.57 32.47
N SER A 32 -9.96 -13.78 32.33
CA SER A 32 -8.64 -13.95 31.72
C SER A 32 -8.68 -13.40 30.30
N LEU A 33 -7.69 -12.57 29.95
CA LEU A 33 -7.59 -11.92 28.64
C LEU A 33 -7.58 -12.95 27.49
N SER A 34 -7.18 -14.19 27.76
CA SER A 34 -7.15 -15.32 26.82
C SER A 34 -8.55 -15.80 26.38
N ASP A 35 -9.58 -15.61 27.22
CA ASP A 35 -10.94 -16.13 27.01
C ASP A 35 -11.95 -15.04 26.64
N ALA A 36 -11.53 -13.78 26.66
CA ALA A 36 -12.37 -12.62 26.37
C ALA A 36 -12.39 -12.31 24.86
N ARG A 37 -13.58 -12.34 24.25
CA ARG A 37 -13.77 -12.01 22.82
C ARG A 37 -14.49 -10.66 22.69
N TRP A 38 -13.80 -9.68 22.10
CA TRP A 38 -14.38 -8.36 21.82
C TRP A 38 -14.96 -8.28 20.39
N GLY A 39 -15.62 -7.17 20.06
CA GLY A 39 -16.48 -6.98 18.90
C GLY A 39 -15.98 -7.44 17.51
N VAL A 40 -16.97 -7.58 16.62
CA VAL A 40 -16.94 -7.93 15.18
C VAL A 40 -16.74 -9.42 14.85
N CYS A 41 -17.81 -10.20 15.05
CA CYS A 41 -17.84 -11.66 14.92
C CYS A 41 -17.92 -12.20 13.46
N TRP A 42 -17.22 -11.60 12.50
CA TRP A 42 -17.20 -12.12 11.12
C TRP A 42 -15.82 -12.14 10.46
N ILE A 43 -14.88 -11.29 10.92
CA ILE A 43 -13.53 -11.20 10.33
C ILE A 43 -12.50 -11.35 11.44
N ASN A 44 -11.61 -12.33 11.28
CA ASN A 44 -10.46 -12.48 12.16
C ASN A 44 -9.57 -11.22 12.03
N PHE A 45 -9.31 -10.51 13.14
CA PHE A 45 -8.44 -9.34 13.13
C PHE A 45 -7.06 -9.65 12.55
N GLU A 46 -6.55 -10.85 12.80
CA GLU A 46 -5.31 -11.33 12.21
C GLU A 46 -5.39 -11.36 10.67
N ALA A 47 -6.48 -11.90 10.13
CA ALA A 47 -6.73 -11.93 8.69
C ALA A 47 -6.92 -10.51 8.12
N PHE A 48 -7.51 -9.59 8.88
CA PHE A 48 -7.64 -8.19 8.47
C PHE A 48 -6.29 -7.47 8.38
N ILE A 49 -5.41 -7.66 9.37
CA ILE A 49 -4.06 -7.09 9.35
C ILE A 49 -3.24 -7.69 8.18
N ILE A 50 -3.30 -9.00 7.98
CA ILE A 50 -2.65 -9.67 6.84
C ILE A 50 -3.17 -9.10 5.52
N ALA A 51 -4.49 -8.93 5.37
CA ALA A 51 -5.07 -8.37 4.16
C ALA A 51 -4.55 -6.94 3.87
N ILE A 52 -4.49 -6.07 4.88
CA ILE A 52 -3.93 -4.71 4.74
C ILE A 52 -2.45 -4.76 4.36
N ALA A 53 -1.67 -5.64 5.00
CA ALA A 53 -0.24 -5.80 4.69
C ALA A 53 -0.03 -6.25 3.23
N VAL A 54 -0.84 -7.21 2.75
CA VAL A 54 -0.76 -7.68 1.36
C VAL A 54 -1.17 -6.59 0.38
N VAL A 55 -2.30 -5.91 0.63
CA VAL A 55 -2.79 -4.84 -0.24
C VAL A 55 -1.78 -3.68 -0.33
N SER A 56 -1.27 -3.22 0.81
CA SER A 56 -0.25 -2.16 0.84
C SER A 56 1.05 -2.60 0.15
N GLY A 57 1.49 -3.84 0.34
CA GLY A 57 2.64 -4.41 -0.35
C GLY A 57 2.47 -4.42 -1.86
N LEU A 58 1.32 -4.87 -2.37
CA LEU A 58 1.03 -4.88 -3.81
C LEU A 58 0.97 -3.46 -4.40
N ILE A 59 0.40 -2.50 -3.68
CA ILE A 59 0.36 -1.10 -4.11
C ILE A 59 1.78 -0.54 -4.19
N LEU A 60 2.62 -0.76 -3.17
CA LEU A 60 4.00 -0.28 -3.17
C LEU A 60 4.84 -0.94 -4.26
N VAL A 61 4.73 -2.25 -4.45
CA VAL A 61 5.44 -2.98 -5.50
C VAL A 61 4.97 -2.52 -6.88
N SER A 62 3.67 -2.40 -7.11
CA SER A 62 3.15 -1.94 -8.40
C SER A 62 3.58 -0.50 -8.71
N MET A 63 3.57 0.39 -7.72
CA MET A 63 4.06 1.77 -7.88
C MET A 63 5.56 1.83 -8.13
N THR A 64 6.37 1.10 -7.38
CA THR A 64 7.83 1.07 -7.59
C THR A 64 8.18 0.48 -8.94
N VAL A 65 7.58 -0.64 -9.34
CA VAL A 65 7.75 -1.25 -10.65
C VAL A 65 7.27 -0.29 -11.75
N CYS A 66 6.05 0.22 -11.67
CA CYS A 66 5.53 1.14 -12.69
C CYS A 66 6.40 2.39 -12.83
N CYS A 67 6.82 3.00 -11.71
CA CYS A 67 7.72 4.15 -11.73
C CYS A 67 9.11 3.79 -12.26
N CYS A 68 9.72 2.68 -11.84
CA CYS A 68 11.03 2.25 -12.34
C CYS A 68 10.96 1.92 -13.84
N TYR A 69 10.01 1.12 -14.29
CA TYR A 69 9.87 0.78 -15.71
C TYR A 69 9.49 1.99 -16.56
N CYS A 70 8.49 2.80 -16.16
CA CYS A 70 8.09 3.98 -16.92
C CYS A 70 9.19 5.05 -16.93
N CYS A 71 9.80 5.37 -15.79
CA CYS A 71 10.86 6.38 -15.74
C CYS A 71 12.14 5.90 -16.42
N TYR A 72 12.54 4.63 -16.27
CA TYR A 72 13.75 4.10 -16.90
C TYR A 72 13.57 3.95 -18.42
N CYS A 73 12.44 3.40 -18.88
CA CYS A 73 12.14 3.30 -20.32
C CYS A 73 11.94 4.68 -20.95
N ARG A 74 11.24 5.60 -20.28
CA ARG A 74 11.03 6.97 -20.79
C ARG A 74 12.34 7.76 -20.82
N ARG A 75 13.19 7.64 -19.80
CA ARG A 75 14.51 8.32 -19.77
C ARG A 75 15.45 7.77 -20.83
N ARG A 76 15.46 6.45 -21.05
CA ARG A 76 16.28 5.82 -22.11
C ARG A 76 15.77 6.13 -23.51
N SER A 77 14.46 6.14 -23.72
CA SER A 77 13.84 6.55 -24.98
C SER A 77 14.15 8.01 -25.31
N ARG A 78 13.97 8.91 -24.33
CA ARG A 78 14.24 10.35 -24.51
C ARG A 78 15.71 10.63 -24.79
N SER A 79 16.62 9.96 -24.08
CA SER A 79 18.07 10.08 -24.35
C SER A 79 18.45 9.62 -25.76
N ARG A 80 17.84 8.54 -26.27
CA ARG A 80 18.06 8.08 -27.64
C ARG A 80 17.50 9.06 -28.67
N ALA A 81 16.30 9.58 -28.42
CA ALA A 81 15.66 10.56 -29.29
C ALA A 81 16.47 11.87 -29.36
N ASP A 82 16.95 12.37 -28.22
CA ASP A 82 17.81 13.56 -28.15
C ASP A 82 19.14 13.34 -28.91
N GLU A 83 19.80 12.19 -28.74
CA GLU A 83 21.03 11.87 -29.50
C GLU A 83 20.79 11.79 -31.01
N GLU A 84 19.63 11.27 -31.44
CA GLU A 84 19.29 11.14 -32.85
C GLU A 84 18.97 12.49 -33.48
N GLU A 85 18.22 13.36 -32.78
CA GLU A 85 17.98 14.74 -33.20
C GLU A 85 19.27 15.53 -33.33
N GLU A 86 20.19 15.43 -32.36
CA GLU A 86 21.46 16.15 -32.37
C GLU A 86 22.34 15.73 -33.57
N ARG A 87 22.35 14.43 -33.90
CA ARG A 87 23.01 13.90 -35.11
C ARG A 87 22.36 14.41 -36.39
N LEU A 88 21.03 14.50 -36.42
CA LEU A 88 20.30 15.02 -37.58
C LEU A 88 20.56 16.52 -37.78
N ALA A 89 20.66 17.28 -36.69
CA ALA A 89 20.99 18.71 -36.70
C ALA A 89 22.39 18.94 -37.27
N ARG A 90 23.41 18.22 -36.79
CA ARG A 90 24.78 18.28 -37.32
C ARG A 90 24.84 18.01 -38.83
N LYS A 91 24.18 16.94 -39.30
CA LYS A 91 24.11 16.62 -40.76
C LYS A 91 23.40 17.68 -41.59
N ARG A 92 22.45 18.42 -41.02
CA ARG A 92 21.78 19.54 -41.72
C ARG A 92 22.71 20.74 -41.83
N GLU A 93 23.47 21.04 -40.79
CA GLU A 93 24.46 22.11 -40.80
C GLU A 93 25.61 21.83 -41.77
N GLU A 94 26.16 20.62 -41.77
CA GLU A 94 27.20 20.21 -42.73
C GLU A 94 26.73 20.38 -44.19
N ARG A 95 25.49 20.00 -44.49
CA ARG A 95 24.90 20.22 -45.83
C ARG A 95 24.72 21.69 -46.16
N ARG A 96 24.33 22.53 -45.19
CA ARG A 96 24.23 23.99 -45.38
C ARG A 96 25.59 24.62 -45.65
N LEU A 97 26.63 24.20 -44.92
CA LEU A 97 28.00 24.67 -45.12
C LEU A 97 28.54 24.25 -46.50
N GLN A 98 28.31 23.00 -46.92
CA GLN A 98 28.67 22.55 -48.28
C GLN A 98 27.93 23.33 -49.39
N SER A 99 26.67 23.71 -49.19
CA SER A 99 25.94 24.53 -50.17
C SER A 99 26.41 25.98 -50.23
N HIS A 100 26.98 26.52 -49.15
CA HIS A 100 27.56 27.86 -49.13
C HIS A 100 28.99 27.92 -49.69
N GLN A 101 29.66 26.77 -49.83
CA GLN A 101 31.03 26.67 -50.30
C GLN A 101 31.15 26.32 -51.81
N ARG A 102 30.02 26.13 -52.51
CA ARG A 102 29.91 26.03 -53.98
C ARG A 102 29.40 27.34 -54.57
#